data_AF-A0A920DDB6-F1
#
_entry.id   AF-A0A920DDB6-F1
#
_cell.length_a   1.000
_cell.length_b   1.000
_cell.length_c   1.000
_cell.angle_alpha   90.00
_cell.angle_beta   90.00
_cell.angle_gamma   90.00
#
_symmetry.space_group_name_H-M   'P 1'
#
loop_
_entity.id
_entity.type
_entity.pdbx_description
1 polymer ?
#
loop_
_entity_poly.entity_id
_entity_poly.type
_entity_poly.pdbx_seq_one_letter_code
_entity_poly.pdbx_strand_id
1 'polypeptide(L)'
;MSSPKLKAKLIYLGIIVIVFIFCSNLFFYKSTTSAIVTLNSVKDNSINVLLGDSITTVDIKVPEIVSDLLIEGDQYFIGYDTYPVWGSKLTKIEPLP
;
A
#
# COMPACT_ATOMS: atom_id res chain seq x y z
N MET A 1 -34.79 35.04 8.27
CA MET A 1 -33.53 35.45 7.61
C MET A 1 -32.36 34.92 8.43
N SER A 2 -31.63 33.90 7.97
CA SER A 2 -30.43 33.40 8.65
C SER A 2 -29.33 34.46 8.62
N SER A 3 -28.78 34.81 9.79
CA SER A 3 -27.71 35.80 9.94
C SER A 3 -26.54 35.53 8.97
N PRO A 4 -25.96 36.56 8.32
CA PRO A 4 -24.85 36.39 7.38
C PRO A 4 -23.64 35.68 8.01
N LYS A 5 -23.45 35.82 9.32
CA LYS A 5 -22.41 35.09 10.09
C LYS A 5 -22.68 33.59 10.16
N LEU A 6 -23.95 33.18 10.16
CA LEU A 6 -24.35 31.77 10.21
C LEU A 6 -24.09 31.09 8.85
N LYS A 7 -24.38 31.77 7.74
CA LYS A 7 -24.13 31.25 6.38
C LYS A 7 -22.63 31.03 6.13
N ALA A 8 -21.79 32.00 6.52
CA ALA A 8 -20.34 31.89 6.36
C ALA A 8 -19.74 30.72 7.17
N LYS A 9 -20.22 30.50 8.41
CA LYS A 9 -19.80 29.36 9.24
C LYS A 9 -20.19 28.02 8.62
N LEU A 10 -21.38 27.91 8.01
CA LEU A 10 -21.82 26.68 7.35
C LEU A 10 -21.01 26.37 6.08
N ILE A 11 -20.66 27.39 5.30
CA ILE A 11 -19.78 27.22 4.13
C ILE A 11 -18.40 26.73 4.58
N TYR A 12 -17.82 27.35 5.61
CA TYR A 12 -16.52 26.96 6.14
C TYR A 12 -16.53 25.52 6.69
N LEU A 13 -17.58 25.15 7.42
CA LEU A 13 -17.78 23.78 7.89
C LEU A 13 -17.87 22.78 6.72
N GLY A 14 -18.60 23.13 5.65
CA GLY A 14 -18.69 22.32 4.44
C GLY A 14 -17.33 22.10 3.77
N ILE A 15 -16.50 23.14 3.68
CA ILE A 15 -15.13 23.03 3.13
C ILE A 15 -14.29 22.09 3.99
N ILE A 16 -14.32 22.23 5.33
CA ILE A 16 -13.58 21.34 6.24
C ILE A 16 -14.00 19.89 6.02
N VAL A 17 -15.29 19.61 5.91
CA VAL A 17 -15.81 18.26 5.69
C VAL A 17 -15.32 17.69 4.37
N ILE A 18 -15.34 18.48 3.28
CA ILE A 18 -14.83 18.04 1.97
C ILE A 18 -13.34 17.71 2.03
N VAL A 19 -12.54 18.58 2.66
CA VAL A 19 -11.10 18.34 2.84
C VAL A 19 -10.87 17.07 3.65
N PHE A 20 -11.64 16.87 4.73
CA PHE A 20 -11.52 15.68 5.58
C PHE A 20 -11.86 14.40 4.82
N ILE A 21 -12.90 14.42 3.98
CA ILE A 21 -13.28 13.29 3.11
C ILE A 21 -12.17 13.01 2.09
N PHE A 22 -11.60 14.04 1.48
CA PHE A 22 -10.53 13.87 0.50
C PHE A 22 -9.26 13.30 1.13
N CYS A 23 -8.84 13.84 2.28
CA CYS A 23 -7.73 13.29 3.06
C CYS A 23 -8.01 11.84 3.44
N SER A 24 -9.19 11.54 3.99
CA SER A 24 -9.56 10.17 4.38
C SER A 24 -9.45 9.21 3.19
N ASN A 25 -9.98 9.58 2.02
CA ASN A 25 -9.86 8.74 0.83
C ASN A 25 -8.39 8.47 0.45
N LEU A 26 -7.51 9.47 0.49
CA LEU A 26 -6.09 9.26 0.21
C LEU A 26 -5.39 8.36 1.24
N PHE A 27 -5.81 8.42 2.51
CA PHE A 27 -5.24 7.60 3.58
C PHE A 27 -5.73 6.14 3.53
N PHE A 28 -6.97 5.88 3.11
CA PHE A 28 -7.57 4.54 3.11
C PHE A 28 -7.62 3.87 1.74
N TYR A 29 -7.40 4.61 0.65
CA TYR A 29 -7.32 4.01 -0.68
C TYR A 29 -6.16 3.02 -0.71
N LYS A 30 -6.46 1.82 -1.19
CA LYS A 30 -5.47 0.78 -1.41
C LYS A 30 -5.70 0.13 -2.76
N SER A 31 -4.61 -0.26 -3.40
CA SER A 31 -4.64 -1.12 -4.57
C SER A 31 -4.12 -2.50 -4.17
N THR A 32 -4.82 -3.55 -4.55
CA THR A 32 -4.37 -4.93 -4.30
C THR A 32 -3.80 -5.50 -5.59
N THR A 33 -2.55 -5.95 -5.55
CA THR A 33 -1.84 -6.55 -6.68
C THR A 33 -1.49 -8.00 -6.33
N SER A 34 -1.58 -8.91 -7.30
CA SER A 34 -1.08 -10.28 -7.15
C SER A 34 -0.36 -10.71 -8.42
N ALA A 35 0.86 -11.23 -8.25
CA ALA A 35 1.73 -11.58 -9.37
C ALA A 35 2.77 -12.63 -8.94
N ILE A 36 3.31 -13.33 -9.93
CA ILE A 36 4.54 -14.11 -9.76
C ILE A 36 5.71 -13.13 -9.82
N VAL A 37 6.60 -13.26 -8.85
CA VAL A 37 7.80 -12.42 -8.74
C VAL A 37 9.03 -13.25 -8.45
N THR A 38 10.18 -12.75 -8.86
CA THR A 38 11.48 -13.27 -8.43
C THR A 38 11.97 -12.45 -7.24
N LEU A 39 12.37 -13.14 -6.16
CA LEU A 39 12.85 -12.50 -4.95
C LEU A 39 14.29 -12.05 -5.12
N ASN A 40 14.55 -10.75 -5.06
CA ASN A 40 15.88 -10.19 -5.34
C ASN A 40 16.71 -10.01 -4.07
N SER A 41 16.11 -9.47 -3.00
CA SER A 41 16.77 -9.41 -1.69
C SER A 41 15.77 -9.33 -0.54
N VAL A 42 16.18 -9.81 0.63
CA VAL A 42 15.45 -9.69 1.90
C VAL A 42 16.21 -8.76 2.84
N LYS A 43 15.60 -7.64 3.25
CA LYS A 43 16.22 -6.66 4.17
C LYS A 43 15.21 -6.12 5.16
N ASP A 44 15.57 -6.09 6.44
CA ASP A 44 14.87 -5.33 7.49
C ASP A 44 13.33 -5.40 7.42
N ASN A 45 12.78 -6.62 7.42
CA ASN A 45 11.33 -6.89 7.34
C ASN A 45 10.68 -6.36 6.05
N SER A 46 11.45 -6.30 4.98
CA SER A 46 10.99 -5.99 3.64
C SER A 46 11.64 -6.92 2.61
N ILE A 47 10.90 -7.22 1.56
CA ILE A 47 11.41 -7.95 0.41
C ILE A 47 11.42 -7.05 -0.80
N ASN A 48 12.51 -7.11 -1.55
CA ASN A 48 12.61 -6.48 -2.87
C ASN A 48 12.33 -7.55 -3.91
N VAL A 49 11.31 -7.34 -4.73
CA VAL A 49 10.86 -8.32 -5.72
C VAL A 49 10.88 -7.74 -7.12
N LEU A 50 11.20 -8.59 -8.10
CA LEU A 50 11.16 -8.29 -9.52
C LEU A 50 9.85 -8.83 -10.10
N LEU A 51 9.02 -7.93 -10.63
CA LEU A 51 7.85 -8.31 -11.43
C LEU A 51 8.33 -8.83 -12.79
N GLY A 52 7.52 -9.64 -13.49
CA GLY A 52 7.93 -10.47 -14.64
C GLY A 52 8.64 -9.78 -15.82
N ASP A 53 8.74 -8.46 -15.82
CA ASP A 53 9.52 -7.61 -16.71
C ASP A 53 10.99 -7.36 -16.24
N SER A 54 11.38 -7.86 -15.06
CA SER A 54 12.73 -7.80 -14.46
C SER A 54 13.32 -6.39 -14.23
N ILE A 55 12.56 -5.34 -14.52
CA ILE A 55 12.96 -3.93 -14.36
C ILE A 55 12.22 -3.29 -13.20
N THR A 56 10.97 -3.68 -12.97
CA THR A 56 10.14 -3.12 -11.92
C THR A 56 10.46 -3.81 -10.59
N THR A 57 11.11 -3.06 -9.69
CA THR A 57 11.37 -3.48 -8.31
C THR A 57 10.31 -2.90 -7.38
N VAL A 58 9.81 -3.72 -6.45
CA VAL A 58 8.86 -3.28 -5.42
C VAL A 58 9.37 -3.71 -4.06
N ASP A 59 9.45 -2.76 -3.13
CA ASP A 59 9.69 -3.04 -1.72
C ASP A 59 8.38 -3.34 -1.02
N ILE A 60 8.28 -4.53 -0.44
CA ILE A 60 7.06 -5.03 0.21
C ILE A 60 7.39 -5.32 1.66
N LYS A 61 6.71 -4.66 2.59
CA LYS A 61 6.83 -4.94 4.01
C LYS A 61 6.27 -6.32 4.33
N VAL A 62 7.07 -7.14 4.99
CA VAL A 62 6.75 -8.51 5.41
C VAL A 62 6.96 -8.68 6.92
N PRO A 63 6.21 -9.55 7.59
CA PRO A 63 6.53 -9.94 8.96
C PRO A 63 7.90 -10.63 9.04
N GLU A 64 8.63 -10.44 10.14
CA GLU A 64 9.98 -10.98 10.36
C GLU A 64 10.05 -12.51 10.18
N ILE A 65 9.06 -13.23 10.73
CA ILE A 65 8.93 -14.69 10.58
C ILE A 65 8.84 -15.11 9.11
N VAL A 66 8.23 -14.28 8.26
CA VAL A 66 8.09 -14.58 6.83
C VAL A 66 9.40 -14.27 6.11
N SER A 67 10.08 -13.16 6.42
CA SER A 67 11.37 -12.83 5.79
C SER A 67 12.42 -13.91 5.97
N ASP A 68 12.47 -14.55 7.14
CA ASP A 68 13.47 -15.59 7.43
C ASP A 68 13.25 -16.91 6.66
N LEU A 69 12.03 -17.11 6.13
CA LEU A 69 11.65 -18.31 5.39
C LEU A 69 11.80 -18.14 3.87
N LEU A 70 12.14 -16.94 3.41
CA LEU A 70 12.24 -16.62 1.99
C LEU A 70 13.67 -16.79 1.50
N ILE A 71 13.80 -17.36 0.31
CA ILE A 71 15.08 -17.65 -0.32
C ILE A 71 15.28 -16.64 -1.45
N GLU A 72 16.41 -15.95 -1.44
CA GLU A 72 16.78 -15.03 -2.51
C GLU A 72 17.04 -15.79 -3.81
N GLY A 73 16.56 -15.25 -4.93
CA GLY A 73 16.63 -15.86 -6.26
C GLY A 73 15.43 -16.75 -6.61
N ASP A 74 14.65 -17.19 -5.63
CA ASP A 74 13.49 -18.04 -5.86
C ASP A 74 12.26 -17.24 -6.33
N GLN A 75 11.34 -17.96 -6.99
CA GLN A 75 10.09 -17.38 -7.47
C GLN A 75 8.94 -17.70 -6.53
N TYR A 76 8.13 -16.68 -6.26
CA TYR A 76 6.97 -16.76 -5.38
C TYR A 76 5.75 -16.15 -6.04
N PHE A 77 4.59 -16.72 -5.76
CA PHE A 77 3.33 -16.03 -5.99
C PHE A 77 3.04 -15.12 -4.79
N ILE A 78 3.05 -13.81 -5.02
CA ILE A 78 2.82 -12.82 -3.96
C ILE A 78 1.56 -12.01 -4.23
N GLY A 79 0.85 -11.67 -3.16
CA GLY A 79 -0.21 -10.69 -3.13
C GLY A 79 0.13 -9.58 -2.14
N TYR A 80 0.03 -8.33 -2.56
CA TYR A 80 0.32 -7.18 -1.70
C TYR A 80 -0.65 -6.03 -1.93
N ASP A 81 -0.92 -5.28 -0.87
CA ASP A 81 -1.69 -4.05 -0.90
C ASP A 81 -0.73 -2.85 -0.95
N THR A 82 -0.89 -1.98 -1.94
CA THR A 82 -0.20 -0.69 -2.04
C THR A 82 -1.10 0.41 -1.50
N TYR A 83 -0.63 1.08 -0.46
CA TYR A 83 -1.24 2.27 0.12
C TYR A 83 -0.43 3.49 -0.32
N PRO A 84 -1.05 4.56 -0.86
CA PRO A 84 -0.33 5.75 -1.32
C PRO A 84 0.61 6.37 -0.27
N VAL A 85 0.25 6.26 1.01
CA VAL A 85 0.99 6.88 2.12
C VAL A 85 1.86 5.88 2.90
N TRP A 86 1.52 4.58 2.91
CA TRP A 86 2.15 3.61 3.81
C TRP A 86 3.10 2.62 3.09
N GLY A 87 3.12 2.70 1.76
CA GLY A 87 3.87 1.79 0.89
C GLY A 87 3.12 0.47 0.66
N SER A 88 3.85 -0.53 0.18
CA SER A 88 3.32 -1.86 -0.10
C SER A 88 3.44 -2.77 1.13
N LYS A 89 2.36 -3.50 1.43
CA LYS A 89 2.30 -4.48 2.51
C LYS A 89 1.91 -5.84 1.97
N LEU A 90 2.63 -6.87 2.38
CA LEU A 90 2.32 -8.25 1.99
C LEU A 90 0.96 -8.68 2.58
N THR A 91 0.14 -9.27 1.72
CA THR A 91 -1.15 -9.87 2.07
C THR A 91 -1.10 -11.39 1.93
N LYS A 92 -0.36 -11.91 0.95
CA LYS A 92 -0.26 -13.34 0.65
C LYS A 92 1.12 -13.66 0.05
N ILE A 93 1.69 -14.81 0.41
CA ILE A 93 2.89 -15.35 -0.23
C ILE A 93 2.79 -16.88 -0.29
N GLU A 94 3.05 -17.45 -1.46
CA GLU A 94 3.06 -18.89 -1.69
C GLU A 94 4.27 -19.26 -2.56
N PRO A 95 5.03 -20.31 -2.23
CA PRO A 95 6.06 -20.84 -3.11
C PRO A 95 5.41 -21.43 -4.36
N LEU A 96 6.10 -21.30 -5.49
CA LEU A 96 5.70 -21.99 -6.71
C LEU A 96 6.17 -23.45 -6.69
N PRO A 97 5.37 -24.39 -7.23
CA PRO A 97 5.70 -25.81 -7.30
C PRO A 97 6.84 -26.12 -8.28
#